data_AF-A0A3C2C3P2-F1
#
_entry.id   AF-A0A3C2C3P2-F1
#
_cell.length_a   1.000
_cell.length_b   1.000
_cell.length_c   1.000
_cell.angle_alpha   90.00
_cell.angle_beta   90.00
_cell.angle_gamma   90.00
#
_symmetry.space_group_name_H-M   'P 1'
#
loop_
_entity.id
_entity.type
_entity.pdbx_description
1 polymer ?
#
loop_
_entity_poly.entity_id
_entity_poly.type
_entity_poly.pdbx_seq_one_letter_code
_entity_poly.pdbx_strand_id
1 'polypeptide(L)'
;QPQVDIPRRVTKVREESPFTVISRDGIFIVEGKQVEKLVAMTDLNNRHSLDRLQKIFDRMGLERALQAAGIKEGDTVQVGKYQFTFYQ
;
A
#
# COMPACT_ATOMS: atom_id res chain seq x y z
N GLN A 1 10.31 25.80 -13.40
CA GLN A 1 9.22 24.88 -13.00
C GLN A 1 9.40 24.65 -11.51
N PRO A 2 8.43 24.99 -10.63
CA PRO A 2 8.64 24.80 -9.20
C PRO A 2 8.46 23.32 -8.86
N GLN A 3 9.55 22.69 -8.45
CA GLN A 3 9.56 21.35 -7.86
C GLN A 3 8.97 21.50 -6.46
N VAL A 4 7.72 21.05 -6.28
CA VAL A 4 7.03 21.13 -4.99
C VAL A 4 7.84 20.33 -3.97
N ASP A 5 8.25 21.00 -2.89
CA ASP A 5 8.91 20.40 -1.74
C ASP A 5 7.83 19.83 -0.83
N ILE A 6 7.62 18.51 -0.89
CA ILE A 6 6.66 17.81 -0.03
C ILE A 6 7.42 17.32 1.20
N PRO A 7 6.98 17.67 2.42
CA PRO A 7 7.64 17.22 3.63
C PRO A 7 7.58 15.69 3.71
N ARG A 8 8.75 15.05 3.64
CA ARG A 8 8.94 13.60 3.80
C ARG A 8 8.59 13.19 5.23
N ARG A 9 7.33 12.83 5.50
CA ARG A 9 6.97 12.04 6.68
C ARG A 9 7.15 10.56 6.37
N VAL A 10 8.31 10.03 6.72
CA VAL A 10 8.60 8.59 6.63
C VAL A 10 8.12 7.94 7.92
N THR A 11 6.89 7.41 7.92
CA THR A 11 6.39 6.61 9.05
C THR A 11 7.04 5.23 8.98
N LYS A 12 8.23 5.10 9.58
CA LYS A 12 8.98 3.85 9.61
C LYS A 12 8.27 2.88 10.56
N VAL A 13 7.39 2.03 10.03
CA VAL A 13 6.83 0.88 10.76
C VAL A 13 7.97 -0.09 11.07
N ARG A 14 8.02 -0.59 12.31
CA ARG A 14 9.15 -1.26 12.98
C ARG A 14 9.77 -2.45 12.21
N GLU A 15 11.04 -2.69 12.56
CA GLU A 15 12.15 -3.37 11.87
C GLU A 15 12.03 -4.89 11.55
N GLU A 16 10.83 -5.49 11.56
CA GLU A 16 10.64 -6.93 11.23
C GLU A 16 9.40 -7.21 10.37
N SER A 17 8.80 -6.18 9.77
CA SER A 17 7.58 -6.35 8.98
C SER A 17 7.87 -6.86 7.55
N PRO A 18 7.05 -7.75 6.97
CA PRO A 18 7.26 -8.28 5.61
C PRO A 18 7.10 -7.23 4.50
N PHE A 19 6.71 -6.01 4.85
CA PHE A 19 6.56 -4.84 3.98
C PHE A 19 6.79 -3.54 4.77
N THR A 20 7.02 -2.45 4.05
CA THR A 20 7.13 -1.07 4.56
C THR A 20 6.10 -0.20 3.86
N VAL A 21 5.48 0.74 4.59
CA VAL A 21 4.54 1.73 4.04
C VAL A 21 5.18 3.11 4.10
N ILE A 22 5.22 3.80 2.97
CA ILE A 22 5.80 5.13 2.79
C ILE A 22 4.72 6.05 2.23
N SER A 23 4.40 7.13 2.95
CA SER A 23 3.53 8.19 2.42
C SER A 23 4.37 9.21 1.66
N ARG A 24 3.99 9.48 0.40
CA ARG A 24 4.62 10.42 -0.53
C ARG A 24 3.52 11.14 -1.29
N ASP A 25 3.40 12.46 -1.14
CA ASP A 25 2.51 13.27 -1.99
C ASP A 25 1.02 12.88 -1.96
N GLY A 26 0.53 12.25 -0.88
CA GLY A 26 -0.83 11.70 -0.81
C GLY A 26 -0.96 10.30 -1.45
N ILE A 27 0.15 9.69 -1.85
CA ILE A 27 0.24 8.31 -2.31
C ILE A 27 0.92 7.47 -1.23
N PHE A 28 0.31 6.33 -0.91
CA PHE A 28 0.83 5.36 0.04
C PHE A 28 1.55 4.24 -0.70
N ILE A 29 2.88 4.31 -0.70
CA ILE A 29 3.75 3.35 -1.36
C ILE A 29 4.04 2.20 -0.39
N VAL A 30 3.70 0.98 -0.80
CA VAL A 30 3.95 -0.25 -0.05
C VAL A 30 5.07 -1.01 -0.75
N GLU A 31 6.19 -1.19 -0.06
CA GLU A 31 7.36 -1.90 -0.55
C GLU A 31 7.54 -3.22 0.22
N GLY A 32 7.83 -4.31 -0.47
CA GLY A 32 8.08 -5.59 0.19
C GLY A 32 7.98 -6.77 -0.76
N LYS A 33 9.01 -7.62 -0.78
CA LYS A 33 9.09 -8.76 -1.71
C LYS A 33 7.84 -9.64 -1.70
N GLN A 34 7.24 -9.85 -0.53
CA GLN A 34 6.06 -10.70 -0.40
C GLN A 34 4.79 -10.02 -0.93
N VAL A 35 4.53 -8.77 -0.54
CA VAL A 35 3.34 -8.03 -0.99
C VAL A 35 3.40 -7.73 -2.48
N GLU A 36 4.57 -7.37 -3.00
CA GLU A 36 4.78 -7.13 -4.44
C GLU A 36 4.56 -8.40 -5.26
N LYS A 37 5.06 -9.55 -4.79
CA LYS A 37 4.84 -10.84 -5.47
C LYS A 37 3.37 -11.23 -5.46
N LEU A 38 2.67 -11.02 -4.34
CA LEU A 38 1.24 -11.31 -4.23
C LEU A 38 0.43 -10.49 -5.23
N VAL A 39 0.65 -9.17 -5.28
CA VAL A 39 -0.05 -8.31 -6.25
C VAL A 39 0.32 -8.67 -7.68
N ALA A 40 1.61 -8.92 -7.96
CA ALA A 40 2.05 -9.28 -9.30
C ALA A 40 1.48 -10.60 -9.82
N MET A 41 1.20 -11.56 -8.92
CA MET A 41 0.56 -12.83 -9.25
C MET A 41 -0.97 -12.76 -9.22
N THR A 42 -1.56 -11.70 -8.67
CA THR A 42 -3.00 -11.54 -8.56
C THR A 42 -3.55 -10.84 -9.79
N ASP A 43 -4.55 -11.45 -10.41
CA ASP A 43 -5.33 -10.79 -11.45
C ASP A 43 -6.27 -9.75 -10.82
N LEU A 44 -5.91 -8.47 -10.89
CA LEU A 44 -6.69 -7.37 -10.32
C LEU A 44 -7.99 -7.08 -11.09
N ASN A 45 -8.22 -7.69 -12.25
CA ASN A 45 -9.47 -7.55 -13.01
C ASN A 45 -10.49 -8.63 -12.61
N ASN A 46 -10.06 -9.67 -11.89
CA ASN A 46 -10.93 -10.73 -11.42
C ASN A 46 -11.39 -10.47 -9.98
N ARG A 47 -12.71 -10.31 -9.79
CA ARG A 47 -13.31 -10.08 -8.46
C ARG A 47 -12.96 -11.13 -7.42
N HIS A 48 -12.83 -12.41 -7.81
CA HIS A 48 -12.49 -13.48 -6.88
C HIS A 48 -11.03 -13.44 -6.45
N SER A 49 -10.14 -13.01 -7.35
CA SER A 49 -8.71 -12.80 -7.05
C SER A 49 -8.51 -11.57 -6.15
N LEU A 50 -9.27 -10.50 -6.38
CA LEU A 50 -9.27 -9.29 -5.53
C LEU A 50 -9.71 -9.60 -4.09
N ASP A 51 -10.80 -10.34 -3.88
CA ASP A 51 -11.26 -10.73 -2.54
C ASP A 51 -10.17 -11.51 -1.77
N ARG A 52 -9.49 -12.44 -2.46
CA ARG A 52 -8.38 -13.19 -1.85
C ARG A 52 -7.23 -12.24 -1.48
N LEU A 53 -6.86 -11.32 -2.37
CA LEU A 53 -5.78 -10.37 -2.12
C LEU A 53 -6.07 -9.49 -0.91
N GLN A 54 -7.30 -8.97 -0.80
CA GLN A 54 -7.74 -8.16 0.34
C GLN A 54 -7.64 -8.95 1.65
N LYS A 55 -8.11 -10.21 1.66
CA LYS A 55 -7.97 -11.10 2.84
C LYS A 55 -6.50 -11.34 3.23
N ILE A 56 -5.60 -11.44 2.25
CA ILE A 56 -4.17 -11.60 2.52
C ILE A 56 -3.59 -10.30 3.09
N PHE A 57 -3.98 -9.14 2.57
CA PHE A 57 -3.57 -7.84 3.08
C PHE A 57 -4.02 -7.61 4.53
N ASP A 58 -5.26 -7.96 4.85
CA ASP A 58 -5.78 -7.91 6.22
C ASP A 58 -4.96 -8.81 7.16
N ARG A 59 -4.73 -10.08 6.78
CA ARG A 59 -3.92 -11.01 7.59
C ARG A 59 -2.46 -10.58 7.76
N MET A 60 -1.88 -9.93 6.76
CA MET A 60 -0.52 -9.37 6.87
C MET A 60 -0.48 -8.10 7.71
N GLY A 61 -1.63 -7.50 8.03
CA GLY A 61 -1.71 -6.22 8.72
C GLY A 61 -1.39 -5.02 7.83
N LEU A 62 -1.45 -5.17 6.50
CA LEU A 62 -1.19 -4.08 5.57
C LEU A 62 -2.22 -2.96 5.73
N GLU A 63 -3.49 -3.32 5.87
CA GLU A 63 -4.57 -2.36 6.06
C GLU A 63 -4.36 -1.52 7.32
N ARG A 64 -4.00 -2.18 8.44
CA ARG A 64 -3.65 -1.51 9.70
C ARG A 64 -2.42 -0.62 9.56
N ALA A 65 -1.43 -1.02 8.78
CA ALA A 65 -0.24 -0.21 8.52
C ALA A 65 -0.55 1.04 7.68
N LEU A 66 -1.42 0.92 6.67
CA LEU A 66 -1.91 2.05 5.88
C LEU A 66 -2.73 3.01 6.75
N GLN A 67 -3.63 2.49 7.59
CA GLN A 67 -4.38 3.28 8.57
C GLN A 67 -3.46 4.00 9.56
N ALA A 68 -2.43 3.31 10.09
CA ALA A 68 -1.42 3.92 10.95
C ALA A 68 -0.57 4.99 10.23
N ALA A 69 -0.39 4.85 8.92
CA ALA A 69 0.23 5.86 8.08
C ALA A 69 -0.70 7.06 7.79
N GLY A 70 -2.01 6.93 8.09
CA GLY A 70 -3.00 7.98 7.94
C GLY A 70 -3.76 7.95 6.61
N ILE A 71 -3.86 6.78 5.96
CA ILE A 71 -4.65 6.64 4.72
C ILE A 71 -6.12 6.98 4.96
N LYS A 72 -6.76 7.54 3.94
CA LYS A 72 -8.18 7.83 3.90
C LYS A 72 -8.83 7.18 2.67
N GLU A 73 -10.14 7.02 2.73
CA GLU A 73 -10.91 6.61 1.57
C GLU A 73 -10.69 7.58 0.40
N GLY A 74 -10.43 7.04 -0.78
CA GLY A 74 -10.08 7.83 -1.97
C GLY A 74 -8.58 8.08 -2.15
N ASP A 75 -7.73 7.78 -1.16
CA ASP A 75 -6.28 7.87 -1.33
C ASP A 75 -5.73 6.76 -2.23
N THR A 76 -4.59 7.03 -2.86
CA THR A 76 -3.94 6.07 -3.76
C THR A 76 -2.93 5.22 -2.99
N VAL A 77 -3.04 3.91 -3.13
CA VAL A 77 -2.03 2.94 -2.67
C VAL A 77 -1.27 2.43 -3.86
N GLN A 78 0.06 2.47 -3.77
CA GLN A 78 0.96 1.91 -4.76
C GLN A 78 1.67 0.69 -4.18
N VAL A 79 1.64 -0.44 -4.88
CA VAL A 79 2.37 -1.66 -4.52
C VAL A 79 3.20 -2.10 -5.73
N GLY A 80 4.51 -1.90 -5.66
CA GLY A 80 5.41 -2.11 -6.80
C GLY A 80 4.96 -1.28 -8.01
N LYS A 81 4.57 -1.96 -9.09
CA LYS A 81 4.08 -1.35 -10.35
C LYS A 81 2.56 -1.15 -10.42
N TYR A 82 1.82 -1.63 -9.42
CA TYR A 82 0.36 -1.56 -9.39
C TYR A 82 -0.09 -0.43 -8.48
N GLN A 83 -1.19 0.23 -8.85
CA GLN A 83 -1.80 1.30 -8.06
C GLN A 83 -3.30 1.04 -7.97
N PHE A 84 -3.88 1.29 -6.81
CA PHE A 84 -5.31 1.21 -6.58
C PHE A 84 -5.76 2.27 -5.59
N THR A 85 -7.03 2.64 -5.67
CA THR A 85 -7.64 3.54 -4.70
C THR A 85 -8.12 2.76 -3.49
N PHE A 86 -7.83 3.27 -2.30
CA PHE A 86 -8.30 2.69 -1.05
C PHE A 86 -9.78 3.01 -0.82
N TYR A 87 -10.58 1.97 -0.59
CA TYR A 87 -11.99 2.04 -0.20
C TYR A 87 -12.19 1.11 1.00
N GLN A 88 -12.86 1.57 2.05
CA GLN A 88 -13.04 0.82 3.30
C GLN A 88 -14.38 0.06 3.33
#